data_AF-A0A382DSM8-F1
#
_entry.id   AF-A0A382DSM8-F1
#
_cell.length_a   1.000
_cell.length_b   1.000
_cell.length_c   1.000
_cell.angle_alpha   90.00
_cell.angle_beta   90.00
_cell.angle_gamma   90.00
#
_symmetry.space_group_name_H-M   'P 1'
#
loop_
_entity.id
_entity.type
_entity.pdbx_description
1 polymer ?
#
loop_
_entity_poly.entity_id
_entity_poly.type
_entity_poly.pdbx_seq_one_letter_code
_entity_poly.pdbx_strand_id
1 'polypeptide(L)'
;MFKKLLAATAAMAISASTYAGISLSGLYEGTLDSHGAYTQDITTTMKGTSGSSTVTVVLDGAFDIDDMYVETTTGPLTFTLGDKSGDDPDVVSIGVTATSGGFTVGLNQDSGEDTELNVGGSLAGITFAVTDVTNSERETTATYEVAGLKATVVHNTVTAGTNIDTTIATTLAGLTLSANHDSNADGTSENGGSVSRVFEGLGTVKAEMSKTGADVTTKTVSLTRGIWTGEWEKVGSADGVTTLKASLAF
;
A
#
# COMPACT_ATOMS: atom_id res chain seq x y z
N MET A 1 14.86 -9.65 -30.60
CA MET A 1 16.05 -10.00 -29.80
C MET A 1 17.18 -8.99 -29.93
N PHE A 2 18.12 -9.09 -30.89
CA PHE A 2 19.31 -8.22 -30.93
C PHE A 2 19.01 -6.71 -31.03
N LYS A 3 17.92 -6.36 -31.73
CA LYS A 3 17.49 -4.96 -31.91
C LYS A 3 17.01 -4.29 -30.61
N LYS A 4 16.35 -5.03 -29.71
CA LYS A 4 15.82 -4.50 -28.44
C LYS A 4 16.95 -4.27 -27.41
N LEU A 5 17.87 -5.24 -27.28
CA LEU A 5 19.07 -5.12 -26.43
C LEU A 5 20.04 -4.03 -26.92
N LEU A 6 20.19 -3.92 -28.25
CA LEU A 6 21.01 -2.88 -28.87
C LEU A 6 20.39 -1.48 -28.72
N ALA A 7 19.06 -1.36 -28.76
CA ALA A 7 18.35 -0.11 -28.48
C ALA A 7 18.51 0.34 -27.02
N ALA A 8 18.36 -0.57 -26.05
CA ALA A 8 18.62 -0.28 -24.63
C ALA A 8 20.08 0.17 -24.40
N THR A 9 21.05 -0.54 -24.99
CA THR A 9 22.47 -0.19 -24.88
C THR A 9 22.79 1.15 -25.57
N ALA A 10 22.17 1.45 -26.72
CA ALA A 10 22.35 2.72 -27.41
C ALA A 10 21.72 3.89 -26.63
N ALA A 11 20.56 3.69 -26.02
CA ALA A 11 19.92 4.68 -25.15
C ALA A 11 20.76 4.95 -23.90
N MET A 12 21.38 3.92 -23.29
CA MET A 12 22.33 4.09 -22.17
C MET A 12 23.60 4.84 -22.56
N ALA A 13 24.05 4.73 -23.82
CA ALA A 13 25.25 5.42 -24.30
C ALA A 13 25.02 6.91 -24.62
N ILE A 14 23.79 7.31 -24.94
CA ILE A 14 23.44 8.69 -25.31
C ILE A 14 23.22 9.59 -24.09
N SER A 15 22.90 9.04 -22.91
CA SER A 15 22.65 9.82 -21.68
C SER A 15 23.91 10.45 -21.05
N ALA A 16 25.10 10.17 -21.59
CA ALA A 16 26.38 10.66 -21.06
C ALA A 16 26.78 12.10 -21.49
N SER A 17 25.97 12.81 -22.28
CA SER A 17 26.27 14.19 -22.72
C SER A 17 25.51 15.25 -21.90
N THR A 18 26.26 15.95 -21.03
CA THR A 18 26.01 17.24 -20.34
C THR A 18 25.13 18.20 -21.17
N TYR A 19 24.02 18.75 -20.69
CA TYR A 19 23.87 19.83 -19.67
C TYR A 19 22.65 19.67 -18.73
N ALA A 20 21.86 18.62 -18.89
CA ALA A 20 20.80 18.18 -17.99
C ALA A 20 21.14 16.75 -17.53
N GLY A 21 20.95 16.43 -16.25
CA GLY A 21 21.23 15.08 -15.77
C GLY A 21 20.19 14.12 -16.31
N ILE A 22 20.51 13.38 -17.37
CA ILE A 22 19.64 12.33 -17.91
C ILE A 22 20.14 10.99 -17.36
N SER A 23 19.27 10.25 -16.68
CA SER A 23 19.54 8.87 -16.27
C SER A 23 18.55 7.94 -16.94
N LEU A 24 19.05 6.77 -17.35
CA LEU A 24 18.27 5.68 -17.90
C LEU A 24 18.40 4.47 -16.98
N SER A 25 17.28 3.88 -16.59
CA SER A 25 17.22 2.62 -15.84
C SER A 25 16.16 1.71 -16.47
N GLY A 26 16.18 0.42 -16.12
CA GLY A 26 15.14 -0.50 -16.57
C GLY A 26 15.27 -1.87 -15.93
N LEU A 27 14.17 -2.61 -15.93
CA LEU A 27 14.10 -4.01 -15.51
C LEU A 27 14.03 -4.88 -16.77
N TYR A 28 14.83 -5.93 -16.81
CA TYR A 28 14.77 -6.95 -17.85
C TYR A 28 14.34 -8.27 -17.22
N GLU A 29 13.23 -8.83 -17.70
CA GLU A 29 12.83 -10.19 -17.36
C GLU A 29 12.83 -11.05 -18.62
N GLY A 30 13.33 -12.27 -18.50
CA GLY A 30 13.39 -13.20 -19.61
C GLY A 30 13.16 -14.62 -19.14
N THR A 31 12.18 -15.29 -19.74
CA THR A 31 11.79 -16.65 -19.36
C THR A 31 12.01 -17.58 -20.55
N LEU A 32 12.78 -18.64 -20.33
CA LEU A 32 12.92 -19.76 -21.28
C LEU A 32 12.15 -20.94 -20.70
N ASP A 33 11.07 -21.35 -21.35
CA ASP A 33 10.29 -22.49 -20.90
C ASP A 33 10.92 -23.84 -21.30
N SER A 34 10.39 -24.93 -20.75
CA SER A 34 10.85 -26.30 -21.05
C SER A 34 10.59 -26.75 -22.49
N HIS A 35 9.86 -25.96 -23.28
CA HIS A 35 9.55 -26.20 -24.69
C HIS A 35 10.41 -25.34 -25.63
N GLY A 36 11.34 -24.54 -25.07
CA GLY A 36 12.23 -23.66 -25.82
C GLY A 36 11.60 -22.34 -26.27
N ALA A 37 10.41 -22.00 -25.78
CA ALA A 37 9.80 -20.69 -25.99
C ALA A 37 10.49 -19.67 -25.08
N TYR A 38 10.89 -18.56 -25.69
CA TYR A 38 11.53 -17.45 -24.99
C TYR A 38 10.60 -16.24 -24.96
N THR A 39 10.20 -15.81 -23.78
CA THR A 39 9.53 -14.53 -23.56
C THR A 39 10.50 -13.54 -22.92
N GLN A 40 10.35 -12.26 -23.25
CA GLN A 40 11.11 -11.19 -22.63
C GLN A 40 10.18 -10.01 -22.35
N ASP A 41 10.44 -9.33 -21.24
CA ASP A 41 9.82 -8.08 -20.87
C ASP A 41 10.90 -7.06 -20.50
N ILE A 42 10.70 -5.80 -20.90
CA ILE A 42 11.65 -4.71 -20.68
C ILE A 42 10.88 -3.46 -20.30
N THR A 43 10.89 -3.10 -19.02
CA THR A 43 10.42 -1.78 -18.56
C THR A 43 11.59 -0.82 -18.53
N THR A 44 11.46 0.35 -19.14
CA THR A 44 12.54 1.34 -19.22
C THR A 44 12.10 2.68 -18.64
N THR A 45 12.86 3.23 -17.69
CA THR A 45 12.62 4.55 -17.11
C THR A 45 13.69 5.53 -17.57
N MET A 46 13.25 6.61 -18.21
CA MET A 46 14.04 7.78 -18.53
C MET A 46 13.73 8.88 -17.52
N LYS A 47 14.76 9.42 -16.86
CA LYS A 47 14.62 10.56 -15.95
C LYS A 47 15.55 11.69 -16.36
N GLY A 48 14.97 12.82 -16.76
CA GLY A 48 15.70 14.05 -17.08
C GLY A 48 15.57 15.07 -15.96
N THR A 49 16.69 15.60 -15.47
CA THR A 49 16.71 16.57 -14.35
C THR A 49 17.28 17.91 -14.80
N SER A 50 16.59 19.00 -14.47
CA SER A 50 17.05 20.37 -14.67
C SER A 50 16.68 21.23 -13.46
N GLY A 51 17.69 21.71 -12.73
CA GLY A 51 17.48 22.46 -11.49
C GLY A 51 16.70 21.63 -10.46
N SER A 52 15.56 22.15 -10.01
CA SER A 52 14.64 21.49 -9.09
C SER A 52 13.47 20.77 -9.77
N SER A 53 13.54 20.61 -11.09
CA SER A 53 12.54 19.91 -11.89
C SER A 53 13.07 18.59 -12.44
N THR A 54 12.22 17.57 -12.45
CA THR A 54 12.49 16.27 -13.06
C THR A 54 11.35 15.89 -13.99
N VAL A 55 11.68 15.41 -15.19
CA VAL A 55 10.74 14.74 -16.09
C VAL A 55 11.04 13.26 -16.04
N THR A 56 10.03 12.44 -15.79
CA THR A 56 10.12 10.99 -15.81
C THR A 56 9.24 10.45 -16.93
N VAL A 57 9.76 9.50 -17.70
CA VAL A 57 9.02 8.74 -18.71
C VAL A 57 9.30 7.27 -18.46
N VAL A 58 8.27 6.46 -18.30
CA VAL A 58 8.34 5.01 -18.24
C VAL A 58 7.82 4.45 -19.57
N LEU A 59 8.55 3.48 -20.11
CA LEU A 59 8.16 2.73 -21.29
C LEU A 59 7.93 1.28 -20.90
N ASP A 60 6.85 0.69 -21.40
CA ASP A 60 6.49 -0.71 -21.18
C ASP A 60 7.33 -1.69 -22.05
N GLY A 61 7.05 -2.99 -21.95
CA GLY A 61 7.69 -4.04 -22.75
C GLY A 61 7.48 -3.93 -24.28
N ALA A 62 6.44 -3.19 -24.70
CA ALA A 62 6.14 -2.85 -26.08
C ALA A 62 6.86 -1.57 -26.56
N PHE A 63 7.45 -0.80 -25.64
CA PHE A 63 8.00 0.55 -25.82
C PHE A 63 6.95 1.63 -26.05
N ASP A 64 5.70 1.38 -25.66
CA ASP A 64 4.69 2.42 -25.51
C ASP A 64 4.96 3.22 -24.22
N ILE A 65 4.46 4.46 -24.16
CA ILE A 65 4.56 5.28 -22.94
C ILE A 65 3.56 4.73 -21.95
N ASP A 66 4.07 4.32 -20.79
CA ASP A 66 3.32 3.89 -19.62
C ASP A 66 3.08 5.16 -18.77
N ASP A 67 4.04 5.52 -17.91
CA ASP A 67 4.00 6.82 -17.23
C ASP A 67 4.71 7.97 -17.97
N MET A 68 4.18 9.19 -17.86
CA MET A 68 4.92 10.41 -18.17
C MET A 68 4.50 11.57 -17.26
N TYR A 69 5.41 12.00 -16.39
CA TYR A 69 5.16 13.07 -15.43
C TYR A 69 6.35 13.99 -15.21
N VAL A 70 6.04 15.17 -14.69
CA VAL A 70 6.99 16.18 -14.26
C VAL A 70 6.81 16.44 -12.78
N GLU A 71 7.91 16.48 -12.04
CA GLU A 71 7.95 16.99 -10.67
C GLU A 71 8.78 18.26 -10.63
N THR A 72 8.35 19.26 -9.86
CA THR A 72 9.11 20.51 -9.66
C THR A 72 9.04 20.94 -8.21
N THR A 73 10.19 21.12 -7.58
CA THR A 73 10.26 21.62 -6.20
C THR A 73 10.59 23.12 -6.18
N THR A 74 9.83 23.93 -5.46
CA THR A 74 10.11 25.35 -5.22
C THR A 74 9.81 25.70 -3.76
N GLY A 75 10.87 25.98 -2.99
CA GLY A 75 10.74 26.21 -1.56
C GLY A 75 10.20 24.95 -0.85
N PRO A 76 9.14 25.06 -0.02
CA PRO A 76 8.55 23.90 0.64
C PRO A 76 7.60 23.10 -0.26
N LEU A 77 7.33 23.56 -1.49
CA LEU A 77 6.33 23.00 -2.38
C LEU A 77 6.95 22.07 -3.41
N THR A 78 6.37 20.89 -3.60
CA THR A 78 6.66 19.95 -4.68
C THR A 78 5.41 19.79 -5.52
N PHE A 79 5.47 20.22 -6.77
CA PHE A 79 4.41 20.08 -7.76
C PHE A 79 4.64 18.82 -8.58
N THR A 80 3.57 18.09 -8.90
CA THR A 80 3.56 16.97 -9.83
C THR A 80 2.52 17.22 -10.91
N LEU A 81 2.85 16.94 -12.16
CA LEU A 81 1.92 17.03 -13.29
C LEU A 81 2.21 15.92 -14.30
N GLY A 82 1.19 15.19 -14.69
CA GLY A 82 1.27 14.11 -15.68
C GLY A 82 0.82 12.78 -15.09
N ASP A 83 1.11 11.73 -15.82
CA ASP A 83 0.72 10.37 -15.46
C ASP A 83 1.79 9.69 -14.61
N LYS A 84 1.36 9.16 -13.46
CA LYS A 84 2.17 8.44 -12.48
C LYS A 84 1.43 7.22 -11.92
N SER A 85 0.39 6.75 -12.59
CA SER A 85 -0.45 5.65 -12.11
C SER A 85 0.30 4.32 -12.00
N GLY A 86 1.45 4.20 -12.68
CA GLY A 86 2.10 2.91 -12.89
C GLY A 86 1.29 2.12 -13.91
N ASP A 87 1.04 0.85 -13.63
CA ASP A 87 0.25 0.00 -14.51
C ASP A 87 -1.21 0.51 -14.61
N ASP A 88 -1.73 0.59 -15.85
CA ASP A 88 -3.09 0.95 -16.27
C ASP A 88 -4.23 0.90 -15.21
N PRO A 89 -5.18 1.85 -15.24
CA PRO A 89 -5.40 2.82 -16.31
C PRO A 89 -4.55 4.08 -16.16
N ASP A 90 -4.02 4.55 -17.30
CA ASP A 90 -3.36 5.85 -17.43
C ASP A 90 -4.23 7.02 -16.95
N VAL A 91 -3.74 7.79 -15.99
CA VAL A 91 -4.46 8.95 -15.42
C VAL A 91 -3.52 10.15 -15.27
N VAL A 92 -3.87 11.24 -15.94
CA VAL A 92 -3.16 12.52 -15.74
C VAL A 92 -3.56 13.13 -14.40
N SER A 93 -2.59 13.24 -13.50
CA SER A 93 -2.74 13.91 -12.21
C SER A 93 -2.09 15.29 -12.21
N ILE A 94 -2.66 16.23 -11.45
CA ILE A 94 -1.99 17.43 -10.98
C ILE A 94 -1.98 17.43 -9.46
N GLY A 95 -0.81 17.68 -8.87
CA GLY A 95 -0.67 17.73 -7.43
C GLY A 95 0.34 18.76 -6.96
N VAL A 96 0.17 19.19 -5.72
CA VAL A 96 1.16 19.96 -4.99
C VAL A 96 1.22 19.46 -3.56
N THR A 97 2.42 19.19 -3.06
CA THR A 97 2.65 18.83 -1.66
C THR A 97 3.54 19.85 -1.00
N ALA A 98 3.28 20.15 0.25
CA ALA A 98 4.07 21.03 1.10
C ALA A 98 4.45 20.26 2.36
N THR A 99 5.76 20.10 2.62
CA THR A 99 6.22 19.44 3.84
C THR A 99 6.97 20.42 4.74
N SER A 100 6.54 20.56 5.99
CA SER A 100 7.15 21.44 6.99
C SER A 100 7.00 20.86 8.39
N GLY A 101 8.10 20.80 9.15
CA GLY A 101 8.06 20.41 10.56
C GLY A 101 7.52 19.00 10.84
N GLY A 102 7.62 18.08 9.88
CA GLY A 102 7.06 16.72 9.99
C GLY A 102 5.59 16.62 9.61
N PHE A 103 5.00 17.68 9.07
CA PHE A 103 3.65 17.72 8.51
C PHE A 103 3.70 17.86 7.00
N THR A 104 2.80 17.17 6.31
CA THR A 104 2.60 17.25 4.87
C THR A 104 1.16 17.67 4.60
N VAL A 105 0.98 18.67 3.75
CA VAL A 105 -0.32 19.05 3.19
C VAL A 105 -0.21 18.92 1.68
N GLY A 106 -1.14 18.22 1.06
CA GLY A 106 -1.17 17.97 -0.37
C GLY A 106 -2.51 18.32 -0.97
N LEU A 107 -2.50 18.87 -2.18
CA LEU A 107 -3.64 18.86 -3.07
C LEU A 107 -3.32 17.89 -4.21
N ASN A 108 -4.24 17.01 -4.55
CA ASN A 108 -4.14 16.18 -5.75
C ASN A 108 -5.46 16.23 -6.50
N GLN A 109 -5.41 16.18 -7.82
CA GLN A 109 -6.57 16.01 -8.66
C GLN A 109 -6.20 15.13 -9.83
N ASP A 110 -6.95 14.07 -10.00
CA ASP A 110 -6.85 13.18 -11.14
C ASP A 110 -7.83 13.64 -12.23
N SER A 111 -7.48 13.39 -13.49
CA SER A 111 -8.28 13.86 -14.62
C SER A 111 -9.67 13.24 -14.62
N GLY A 112 -10.71 14.06 -14.47
CA GLY A 112 -12.11 13.63 -14.41
C GLY A 112 -12.63 13.47 -12.98
N GLU A 113 -11.78 13.65 -11.98
CA GLU A 113 -12.13 13.57 -10.56
C GLU A 113 -12.08 14.95 -9.88
N ASP A 114 -12.63 14.99 -8.66
CA ASP A 114 -12.60 16.16 -7.80
C ASP A 114 -11.21 16.34 -7.17
N THR A 115 -10.88 17.56 -6.75
CA THR A 115 -9.63 17.83 -6.04
C THR A 115 -9.70 17.31 -4.61
N GLU A 116 -8.72 16.51 -4.20
CA GLU A 116 -8.54 16.05 -2.83
C GLU A 116 -7.54 16.93 -2.05
N LEU A 117 -7.91 17.31 -0.82
CA LEU A 117 -6.99 17.92 0.14
C LEU A 117 -6.51 16.87 1.15
N ASN A 118 -5.30 16.38 0.98
CA ASN A 118 -4.71 15.34 1.83
C ASN A 118 -3.79 15.97 2.89
N VAL A 119 -3.89 15.54 4.14
CA VAL A 119 -3.07 16.07 5.24
C VAL A 119 -2.52 14.92 6.08
N GLY A 120 -1.23 14.96 6.39
CA GLY A 120 -0.62 13.99 7.30
C GLY A 120 0.57 14.56 8.05
N GLY A 121 1.08 13.81 9.01
CA GLY A 121 2.28 14.19 9.74
C GLY A 121 2.42 13.47 11.07
N SER A 122 3.41 13.88 11.86
CA SER A 122 3.63 13.33 13.19
C SER A 122 3.71 14.43 14.25
N LEU A 123 2.95 14.28 15.33
CA LEU A 123 2.96 15.17 16.50
C LEU A 123 2.99 14.34 17.79
N ALA A 124 3.94 14.64 18.67
CA ALA A 124 4.08 13.98 19.97
C ALA A 124 4.12 12.42 19.90
N GLY A 125 4.75 11.88 18.85
CA GLY A 125 4.85 10.43 18.62
C GLY A 125 3.62 9.79 17.99
N ILE A 126 2.57 10.57 17.68
CA ILE A 126 1.40 10.12 16.94
C ILE A 126 1.58 10.52 15.48
N THR A 127 1.59 9.55 14.58
CA THR A 127 1.49 9.78 13.14
C THR A 127 0.02 9.79 12.74
N PHE A 128 -0.42 10.77 11.97
CA PHE A 128 -1.79 10.85 11.47
C PHE A 128 -1.82 11.11 9.97
N ALA A 129 -2.93 10.72 9.35
CA ALA A 129 -3.25 10.98 7.96
C ALA A 129 -4.76 11.20 7.82
N VAL A 130 -5.13 12.12 6.95
CA VAL A 130 -6.51 12.44 6.56
C VAL A 130 -6.54 12.53 5.04
N THR A 131 -7.35 11.68 4.42
CA THR A 131 -7.62 11.74 2.98
C THR A 131 -8.82 12.63 2.75
N ASP A 132 -8.73 13.51 1.75
CA ASP A 132 -9.75 14.47 1.36
C ASP A 132 -10.43 15.14 2.58
N VAL A 133 -9.71 16.05 3.23
CA VAL A 133 -10.17 16.83 4.39
C VAL A 133 -11.49 17.56 4.10
N THR A 134 -11.76 17.87 2.83
CA THR A 134 -12.99 18.54 2.40
C THR A 134 -14.19 17.60 2.26
N ASN A 135 -13.95 16.29 2.22
CA ASN A 135 -15.02 15.30 2.16
C ASN A 135 -15.87 15.31 3.43
N SER A 136 -17.19 15.25 3.24
CA SER A 136 -18.13 14.99 4.34
C SER A 136 -17.96 13.59 4.91
N GLU A 137 -17.53 12.62 4.10
CA GLU A 137 -17.30 11.22 4.46
C GLU A 137 -15.80 10.89 4.58
N ARG A 138 -15.03 11.78 5.21
CA ARG A 138 -13.57 11.65 5.30
C ARG A 138 -13.12 10.62 6.36
N GLU A 139 -12.00 9.97 6.06
CA GLU A 139 -11.28 9.08 6.97
C GLU A 139 -10.05 9.78 7.59
N THR A 140 -9.85 9.56 8.88
CA THR A 140 -8.66 9.97 9.62
C THR A 140 -8.04 8.76 10.29
N THR A 141 -6.79 8.46 9.96
CA THR A 141 -6.00 7.44 10.65
C THR A 141 -5.01 8.11 11.59
N ALA A 142 -4.91 7.64 12.83
CA ALA A 142 -3.89 8.03 13.79
C ALA A 142 -3.20 6.78 14.35
N THR A 143 -1.88 6.76 14.36
CA THR A 143 -1.06 5.65 14.84
C THR A 143 -0.06 6.16 15.87
N TYR A 144 0.00 5.48 17.01
CA TYR A 144 1.02 5.68 18.04
C TYR A 144 1.83 4.38 18.20
N GLU A 145 3.14 4.47 18.10
CA GLU A 145 4.03 3.32 18.27
C GLU A 145 5.14 3.63 19.26
N VAL A 146 5.24 2.84 20.33
CA VAL A 146 6.28 2.97 21.34
C VAL A 146 6.68 1.60 21.88
N ALA A 147 7.98 1.30 21.88
CA ALA A 147 8.54 0.09 22.50
C ALA A 147 7.83 -1.23 22.14
N GLY A 148 7.43 -1.39 20.87
CA GLY A 148 6.75 -2.60 20.39
C GLY A 148 5.26 -2.69 20.75
N LEU A 149 4.67 -1.63 21.30
CA LEU A 149 3.23 -1.41 21.37
C LEU A 149 2.83 -0.48 20.22
N LYS A 150 1.84 -0.89 19.43
CA LYS A 150 1.23 -0.11 18.36
C LYS A 150 -0.25 0.07 18.66
N ALA A 151 -0.72 1.31 18.66
CA ALA A 151 -2.14 1.66 18.71
C ALA A 151 -2.51 2.40 17.43
N THR A 152 -3.53 1.92 16.73
CA THR A 152 -4.10 2.55 15.54
C THR A 152 -5.54 2.91 15.83
N VAL A 153 -5.95 4.12 15.47
CA VAL A 153 -7.34 4.57 15.46
C VAL A 153 -7.66 5.01 14.04
N VAL A 154 -8.69 4.42 13.46
CA VAL A 154 -9.30 4.86 12.21
C VAL A 154 -10.66 5.46 12.56
N HIS A 155 -10.84 6.73 12.22
CA HIS A 155 -12.09 7.45 12.39
C HIS A 155 -12.61 7.81 11.01
N ASN A 156 -13.76 7.26 10.63
CA ASN A 156 -14.40 7.58 9.37
C ASN A 156 -15.73 8.30 9.60
N THR A 157 -15.94 9.41 8.91
CA THR A 157 -17.26 10.04 8.85
C THR A 157 -18.03 9.38 7.71
N VAL A 158 -19.30 9.06 7.91
CA VAL A 158 -20.18 8.51 6.87
C VAL A 158 -21.51 9.27 6.90
N THR A 159 -22.34 9.15 5.87
CA THR A 159 -23.66 9.79 5.83
C THR A 159 -24.50 9.47 7.08
N ALA A 160 -24.41 8.24 7.60
CA ALA A 160 -25.14 7.80 8.78
C ALA A 160 -24.58 8.31 10.13
N GLY A 161 -23.37 8.89 10.16
CA GLY A 161 -22.70 9.31 11.39
C GLY A 161 -21.18 9.08 11.36
N THR A 162 -20.66 8.38 12.35
CA THR A 162 -19.21 8.17 12.51
C THR A 162 -18.90 6.72 12.85
N ASN A 163 -17.88 6.17 12.20
CA ASN A 163 -17.29 4.89 12.54
C ASN A 163 -15.94 5.13 13.24
N ILE A 164 -15.61 4.29 14.22
CA ILE A 164 -14.33 4.30 14.93
C ILE A 164 -13.85 2.86 15.08
N ASP A 165 -12.70 2.55 14.48
CA ASP A 165 -11.95 1.32 14.69
C ASP A 165 -10.68 1.64 15.47
N THR A 166 -10.52 1.02 16.64
CA THR A 166 -9.30 1.11 17.44
C THR A 166 -8.65 -0.26 17.53
N THR A 167 -7.42 -0.37 17.05
CA THR A 167 -6.59 -1.58 17.18
C THR A 167 -5.38 -1.32 18.06
N ILE A 168 -5.13 -2.19 19.02
CA ILE A 168 -3.91 -2.21 19.84
C ILE A 168 -3.21 -3.54 19.59
N ALA A 169 -1.94 -3.50 19.24
CA ALA A 169 -1.12 -4.68 19.00
C ALA A 169 0.25 -4.58 19.68
N THR A 170 0.79 -5.71 20.14
CA THR A 170 2.15 -5.79 20.63
C THR A 170 2.76 -7.16 20.35
N THR A 171 4.08 -7.19 20.18
CA THR A 171 4.84 -8.43 20.03
C THR A 171 5.88 -8.52 21.13
N LEU A 172 5.75 -9.54 21.99
CA LEU A 172 6.69 -9.80 23.07
C LEU A 172 7.23 -11.24 22.95
N ALA A 173 8.55 -11.38 22.83
CA ALA A 173 9.23 -12.68 22.74
C ALA A 173 8.65 -13.61 21.64
N GLY A 174 8.28 -13.03 20.49
CA GLY A 174 7.70 -13.76 19.35
C GLY A 174 6.23 -14.14 19.51
N LEU A 175 5.58 -13.74 20.60
CA LEU A 175 4.14 -13.81 20.77
C LEU A 175 3.52 -12.46 20.40
N THR A 176 2.68 -12.45 19.37
CA THR A 176 1.91 -11.27 18.96
C THR A 176 0.54 -11.33 19.62
N LEU A 177 0.11 -10.23 20.23
CA LEU A 177 -1.23 -10.03 20.75
C LEU A 177 -1.86 -8.83 20.03
N SER A 178 -3.12 -8.95 19.65
CA SER A 178 -3.91 -7.80 19.19
C SER A 178 -5.28 -7.78 19.86
N ALA A 179 -5.83 -6.59 20.01
CA ALA A 179 -7.22 -6.35 20.33
C ALA A 179 -7.73 -5.23 19.43
N ASN A 180 -8.95 -5.37 18.92
CA ASN A 180 -9.60 -4.35 18.12
C ASN A 180 -11.01 -4.08 18.66
N HIS A 181 -11.45 -2.83 18.53
CA HIS A 181 -12.79 -2.38 18.85
C HIS A 181 -13.28 -1.53 17.70
N ASP A 182 -14.23 -2.07 16.95
CA ASP A 182 -14.92 -1.39 15.87
C ASP A 182 -16.32 -0.97 16.34
N SER A 183 -16.68 0.27 16.02
CA SER A 183 -17.99 0.85 16.28
C SER A 183 -18.45 1.62 15.07
N ASN A 184 -19.65 1.29 14.60
CA ASN A 184 -20.22 1.85 13.39
C ASN A 184 -21.36 2.82 13.69
N ALA A 185 -21.57 3.74 12.76
CA ALA A 185 -22.59 4.78 12.83
C ALA A 185 -24.01 4.21 12.93
N ASP A 186 -24.24 3.01 12.35
CA ASP A 186 -25.52 2.30 12.40
C ASP A 186 -25.80 1.62 13.76
N GLY A 187 -24.88 1.79 14.74
CA GLY A 187 -24.97 1.21 16.07
C GLY A 187 -24.46 -0.23 16.15
N THR A 188 -23.98 -0.81 15.04
CA THR A 188 -23.25 -2.08 15.08
C THR A 188 -21.84 -1.86 15.66
N SER A 189 -21.28 -2.93 16.21
CA SER A 189 -19.92 -2.93 16.74
C SER A 189 -19.35 -4.33 16.65
N GLU A 190 -18.03 -4.43 16.62
CA GLU A 190 -17.31 -5.69 16.71
C GLU A 190 -16.07 -5.52 17.58
N ASN A 191 -15.98 -6.35 18.61
CA ASN A 191 -14.80 -6.43 19.47
C ASN A 191 -14.04 -7.68 19.12
N GLY A 192 -12.78 -7.54 18.73
CA GLY A 192 -11.93 -8.66 18.38
C GLY A 192 -10.63 -8.69 19.17
N GLY A 193 -9.97 -9.84 19.08
CA GLY A 193 -8.62 -10.00 19.57
C GLY A 193 -7.98 -11.24 19.00
N SER A 194 -6.65 -11.19 18.86
CA SER A 194 -5.87 -12.30 18.37
C SER A 194 -4.64 -12.56 19.24
N VAL A 195 -4.20 -13.80 19.23
CA VAL A 195 -2.89 -14.21 19.68
C VAL A 195 -2.24 -15.03 18.58
N SER A 196 -0.99 -14.75 18.24
CA SER A 196 -0.25 -15.55 17.26
C SER A 196 1.21 -15.73 17.64
N ARG A 197 1.77 -16.86 17.23
CA ARG A 197 3.19 -17.17 17.43
C ARG A 197 3.68 -18.11 16.35
N VAL A 198 4.90 -17.86 15.88
CA VAL A 198 5.65 -18.82 15.07
C VAL A 198 6.34 -19.81 16.00
N PHE A 199 6.09 -21.09 15.77
CA PHE A 199 6.78 -22.20 16.40
C PHE A 199 7.71 -22.87 15.40
N GLU A 200 8.98 -23.00 15.78
CA GLU A 200 9.98 -23.68 14.96
C GLU A 200 9.53 -25.11 14.63
N GLY A 201 9.58 -25.48 13.35
CA GLY A 201 9.15 -26.79 12.85
C GLY A 201 7.63 -27.01 12.73
N LEU A 202 6.79 -26.22 13.41
CA LEU A 202 5.33 -26.32 13.34
C LEU A 202 4.69 -25.28 12.42
N GLY A 203 5.25 -24.07 12.33
CA GLY A 203 4.67 -22.95 11.58
C GLY A 203 3.99 -21.92 12.48
N THR A 204 3.10 -21.12 11.93
CA THR A 204 2.38 -20.06 12.65
C THR A 204 1.09 -20.60 13.22
N VAL A 205 0.95 -20.55 14.55
CA VAL A 205 -0.33 -20.79 15.24
C VAL A 205 -0.97 -19.44 15.53
N LYS A 206 -2.24 -19.30 15.19
CA LYS A 206 -3.04 -18.10 15.47
C LYS A 206 -4.38 -18.51 16.07
N ALA A 207 -4.83 -17.77 17.07
CA ALA A 207 -6.18 -17.87 17.60
C ALA A 207 -6.81 -16.48 17.61
N GLU A 208 -8.05 -16.40 17.18
CA GLU A 208 -8.81 -15.16 17.07
C GLU A 208 -10.17 -15.35 17.72
N MET A 209 -10.66 -14.28 18.32
CA MET A 209 -12.01 -14.21 18.83
C MET A 209 -12.57 -12.85 18.46
N SER A 210 -13.79 -12.82 17.96
CA SER A 210 -14.55 -11.59 17.81
C SER A 210 -15.95 -11.72 18.36
N LYS A 211 -16.55 -10.60 18.72
CA LYS A 211 -17.88 -10.50 19.29
C LYS A 211 -18.58 -9.27 18.75
N THR A 212 -19.70 -9.48 18.06
CA THR A 212 -20.52 -8.39 17.54
C THR A 212 -21.36 -7.74 18.64
N GLY A 213 -21.87 -6.53 18.39
CA GLY A 213 -22.83 -5.84 19.26
C GLY A 213 -24.15 -6.58 19.45
N ALA A 214 -24.45 -7.57 18.59
CA ALA A 214 -25.57 -8.50 18.73
C ALA A 214 -25.23 -9.76 19.55
N ASP A 215 -24.13 -9.73 20.31
CA ASP A 215 -23.62 -10.83 21.13
C ASP A 215 -23.23 -12.10 20.36
N VAL A 216 -23.06 -12.03 19.03
CA VAL A 216 -22.58 -13.16 18.22
C VAL A 216 -21.06 -13.25 18.36
N THR A 217 -20.57 -14.38 18.87
CA THR A 217 -19.13 -14.62 19.04
C THR A 217 -18.60 -15.52 17.92
N THR A 218 -17.54 -15.09 17.26
CA THR A 218 -16.75 -15.90 16.33
C THR A 218 -15.44 -16.30 16.99
N LYS A 219 -15.05 -17.57 16.86
CA LYS A 219 -13.78 -18.10 17.39
C LYS A 219 -13.07 -18.84 16.28
N THR A 220 -11.81 -18.48 16.03
CA THR A 220 -11.00 -19.09 14.97
C THR A 220 -9.67 -19.55 15.54
N VAL A 221 -9.21 -20.73 15.12
CA VAL A 221 -7.87 -21.24 15.41
C VAL A 221 -7.27 -21.72 14.10
N SER A 222 -6.09 -21.22 13.74
CA SER A 222 -5.41 -21.59 12.51
C SER A 222 -3.95 -21.99 12.74
N LEU A 223 -3.49 -22.89 11.87
CA LEU A 223 -2.11 -23.34 11.75
C LEU A 223 -1.68 -23.18 10.30
N THR A 224 -0.74 -22.29 10.03
CA THR A 224 -0.11 -22.12 8.71
C THR A 224 1.30 -22.67 8.72
N ARG A 225 1.59 -23.60 7.81
CA ARG A 225 2.91 -24.22 7.62
C ARG A 225 3.21 -24.42 6.14
N GLY A 226 4.18 -23.67 5.62
CA GLY A 226 4.54 -23.73 4.20
C GLY A 226 3.33 -23.36 3.34
N ILE A 227 2.95 -24.24 2.41
CA ILE A 227 1.79 -24.04 1.54
C ILE A 227 0.44 -24.32 2.22
N TRP A 228 0.43 -24.92 3.41
CA TRP A 228 -0.79 -25.40 4.06
C TRP A 228 -1.29 -24.43 5.14
N THR A 229 -2.60 -24.21 5.17
CA THR A 229 -3.30 -23.55 6.28
C THR A 229 -4.48 -24.43 6.70
N GLY A 230 -4.44 -24.95 7.93
CA GLY A 230 -5.57 -25.58 8.59
C GLY A 230 -6.26 -24.59 9.51
N GLU A 231 -7.58 -24.55 9.51
CA GLU A 231 -8.38 -23.61 10.27
C GLU A 231 -9.59 -24.31 10.89
N TRP A 232 -9.93 -23.93 12.11
CA TRP A 232 -11.20 -24.25 12.75
C TRP A 232 -11.90 -22.95 13.11
N GLU A 233 -13.17 -22.81 12.74
CA GLU A 233 -14.00 -21.64 13.03
C GLU A 233 -15.32 -22.07 13.68
N LYS A 234 -15.80 -21.29 14.64
CA LYS A 234 -17.16 -21.41 15.18
C LYS A 234 -17.81 -20.04 15.35
N VAL A 235 -19.00 -19.89 14.78
CA VAL A 235 -19.82 -18.67 14.86
C VAL A 235 -21.07 -18.93 15.70
N GLY A 236 -21.24 -18.16 16.78
CA GLY A 236 -22.41 -18.21 17.66
C GLY A 236 -22.71 -19.63 18.17
N SER A 237 -23.96 -20.07 17.97
CA SER A 237 -24.42 -21.40 18.36
C SER A 237 -24.23 -22.47 17.28
N ALA A 238 -23.67 -22.13 16.12
CA ALA A 238 -23.44 -23.09 15.04
C ALA A 238 -22.40 -24.14 15.43
N ASP A 239 -22.39 -25.25 14.68
CA ASP A 239 -21.32 -26.23 14.74
C ASP A 239 -20.02 -25.63 14.20
N GLY A 240 -18.89 -26.07 14.77
CA GLY A 240 -17.58 -25.62 14.30
C GLY A 240 -17.24 -26.23 12.95
N VAL A 241 -16.69 -25.43 12.05
CA VAL A 241 -16.25 -25.82 10.71
C VAL A 241 -14.73 -25.95 10.71
N THR A 242 -14.21 -26.98 10.05
CA THR A 242 -12.76 -27.15 9.83
C THR A 242 -12.46 -27.07 8.35
N THR A 243 -11.46 -26.26 8.00
CA THR A 243 -11.02 -26.03 6.62
C THR A 243 -9.54 -26.34 6.50
N LEU A 244 -9.12 -26.93 5.39
CA LEU A 244 -7.72 -27.10 5.02
C LEU A 244 -7.51 -26.52 3.62
N LYS A 245 -6.61 -25.55 3.50
CA LYS A 245 -6.26 -24.87 2.25
C LYS A 245 -4.79 -25.12 1.92
N ALA A 246 -4.49 -25.32 0.63
CA ALA A 246 -3.15 -25.22 0.08
C ALA A 246 -3.07 -24.04 -0.89
N SER A 247 -2.04 -23.20 -0.77
CA SER A 247 -1.78 -22.09 -1.69
C SER A 247 -0.45 -22.32 -2.40
N LEU A 248 -0.47 -22.37 -3.74
CA LEU A 248 0.72 -22.46 -4.58
C LEU A 248 0.72 -21.30 -5.57
N ALA A 249 1.82 -20.55 -5.61
CA ALA A 249 2.11 -19.64 -6.72
C ALA A 249 3.05 -20.37 -7.69
N PHE A 250 2.83 -20.20 -8.99
CA PHE A 250 3.65 -20.74 -10.07
C PHE A 250 3.92 -19.65 -11.11
#